data_AF-V9LHQ5-F1
#
_entry.id   AF-V9LHQ5-F1
#
_cell.length_a   1.000
_cell.length_b   1.000
_cell.length_c   1.000
_cell.angle_alpha   90.00
_cell.angle_beta   90.00
_cell.angle_gamma   90.00
#
_symmetry.space_group_name_H-M   'P 1'
#
loop_
_entity.id
_entity.type
_entity.pdbx_description
1 polymer ?
#
loop_
_entity_poly.entity_id
_entity_poly.type
_entity_poly.pdbx_seq_one_letter_code
_entity_poly.pdbx_strand_id
1 'polypeptide(L)'
;MQLLISRCFNQRFFATPSKTASLLLRFGCLQQRLYNEKRNYWQYLKQKIIKKPSPPYQHVCQVGDPILRSKASPVNTSELHSPQMAKLIRTLVMVMREKNCIGLSAPQIGVPLQVIAMEFTEQIFQTNRPSMRQIKEMNPFSLKIFINPRSEEH
;
A
#
# COMPACT_ATOMS: atom_id res chain seq x y z
N MET A 1 -55.50 -9.35 14.30
CA MET A 1 -54.18 -9.84 13.86
C MET A 1 -53.51 -8.67 13.16
N GLN A 2 -52.64 -7.92 13.85
CA GLN A 2 -51.18 -8.09 13.80
C GLN A 2 -50.67 -7.99 12.33
N LEU A 3 -49.85 -7.03 11.87
CA LEU A 3 -48.88 -6.11 12.53
C LEU A 3 -48.52 -4.92 11.59
N LEU A 4 -48.31 -3.75 12.21
CA LEU A 4 -47.28 -2.69 12.01
C LEU A 4 -47.07 -2.08 10.61
N ILE A 5 -47.44 -0.82 10.30
CA ILE A 5 -47.01 0.52 10.81
C ILE A 5 -45.53 0.86 10.52
N SER A 6 -45.29 1.93 9.73
CA SER A 6 -44.54 3.15 10.10
C SER A 6 -44.27 4.02 8.83
N ARG A 7 -45.09 5.03 8.49
CA ARG A 7 -45.05 6.45 8.91
C ARG A 7 -43.71 7.19 8.72
N CYS A 8 -43.68 8.03 7.67
CA CYS A 8 -42.99 9.33 7.68
C CYS A 8 -43.41 10.14 8.91
N PHE A 9 -42.51 10.87 9.57
CA PHE A 9 -42.54 12.34 9.70
C PHE A 9 -41.42 12.87 10.60
N ASN A 10 -40.66 13.79 10.02
CA ASN A 10 -39.96 14.94 10.58
C ASN A 10 -40.39 15.41 12.00
N GLN A 11 -39.44 15.67 12.90
CA GLN A 11 -39.39 16.93 13.69
C GLN A 11 -38.17 17.02 14.63
N ARG A 12 -37.50 18.18 14.55
CA ARG A 12 -36.57 18.73 15.53
C ARG A 12 -37.28 18.95 16.87
N PHE A 13 -36.64 18.55 17.97
CA PHE A 13 -36.90 19.14 19.29
C PHE A 13 -35.58 19.61 19.91
N PHE A 14 -35.51 20.91 20.17
CA PHE A 14 -34.52 21.54 21.03
C PHE A 14 -34.81 21.13 22.47
N ALA A 15 -33.84 20.56 23.17
CA ALA A 15 -33.85 20.43 24.62
C ALA A 15 -32.47 20.82 25.16
N THR A 16 -32.46 21.84 26.02
CA THR A 16 -31.28 22.38 26.72
C THR A 16 -30.71 21.37 27.72
N PRO A 17 -29.38 21.28 27.92
CA PRO A 17 -28.82 20.37 28.91
C PRO A 17 -28.90 20.99 30.31
N SER A 18 -29.80 20.47 31.13
CA SER A 18 -29.78 20.68 32.59
C SER A 18 -28.60 19.94 33.20
N LYS A 19 -27.78 20.68 33.95
CA LYS A 19 -26.59 20.23 34.66
C LYS A 19 -26.96 19.25 35.78
N THR A 20 -26.82 17.94 35.57
CA THR A 20 -26.58 16.92 36.63
C THR A 20 -26.51 15.52 36.01
N ALA A 21 -25.35 15.16 35.43
CA ALA A 21 -24.99 13.77 35.13
C ALA A 21 -23.49 13.66 34.80
N SER A 22 -22.62 14.19 35.68
CA SER A 22 -21.16 14.15 35.48
C SER A 22 -20.42 13.20 36.43
N LEU A 23 -21.12 12.38 37.22
CA LEU A 23 -20.52 11.39 38.11
C LEU A 23 -21.23 10.06 37.86
N LEU A 24 -20.47 8.99 37.61
CA LEU A 24 -20.91 7.60 37.36
C LEU A 24 -21.07 7.10 35.91
N LEU A 25 -20.25 7.59 34.97
CA LEU A 25 -19.83 6.79 33.80
C LEU A 25 -18.29 6.83 33.62
N ARG A 26 -17.55 6.99 34.73
CA ARG A 26 -16.08 6.90 34.79
C ARG A 26 -15.55 5.59 35.39
N PHE A 27 -16.43 4.65 35.75
CA PHE A 27 -16.00 3.37 36.36
C PHE A 27 -15.83 2.21 35.37
N GLY A 28 -16.36 2.30 34.14
CA GLY A 28 -16.16 1.26 33.12
C GLY A 28 -14.90 1.44 32.25
N CYS A 29 -14.38 2.66 32.13
CA CYS A 29 -13.29 2.98 31.18
C CYS A 29 -11.88 2.73 31.76
N LEU A 30 -11.74 2.55 33.07
CA LEU A 30 -10.45 2.28 33.71
C LEU A 30 -10.09 0.78 33.77
N GLN A 31 -11.07 -0.12 33.67
CA GLN A 31 -10.82 -1.56 33.79
C GLN A 31 -10.27 -2.20 32.49
N GLN A 32 -10.46 -1.54 31.34
CA GLN A 32 -9.84 -1.95 30.07
C GLN A 32 -8.40 -1.44 29.88
N ARG A 33 -7.97 -0.45 30.68
CA ARG A 33 -6.65 0.17 30.52
C ARG A 33 -5.51 -0.58 31.24
N LEU A 34 -5.83 -1.39 32.25
CA LEU A 34 -4.84 -2.17 33.02
C LEU A 34 -4.78 -3.66 32.63
N TYR A 35 -5.60 -4.12 31.69
CA TYR A 35 -5.62 -5.52 31.23
C TYR A 35 -4.94 -5.74 29.87
N ASN A 36 -4.25 -4.73 29.34
CA ASN A 36 -3.57 -4.80 28.03
C ASN A 36 -2.03 -4.70 28.12
N GLU A 37 -1.48 -4.84 29.33
CA GLU A 37 -0.05 -4.61 29.67
C GLU A 37 0.77 -5.92 29.73
N LYS A 38 0.49 -6.90 28.86
CA LYS A 38 1.37 -8.07 28.73
C LYS A 38 1.66 -8.33 27.27
N ARG A 39 2.73 -7.69 26.77
CA ARG A 39 3.50 -8.27 25.65
C ARG A 39 3.87 -9.68 26.06
N ASN A 40 3.22 -10.67 25.45
CA ASN A 40 3.38 -12.06 25.81
C ASN A 40 4.84 -12.46 25.55
N TYR A 41 5.51 -13.12 26.49
CA TYR A 41 6.88 -13.61 26.33
C TYR A 41 7.06 -14.41 25.04
N TRP A 42 6.00 -15.12 24.61
CA TRP A 42 5.93 -15.80 23.33
C TRP A 42 6.02 -14.88 22.10
N GLN A 43 5.51 -13.65 22.15
CA GLN A 43 5.68 -12.65 21.07
C GLN A 43 7.12 -12.17 20.96
N TYR A 44 7.82 -12.04 22.10
CA TYR A 44 9.26 -11.72 22.14
C TYR A 44 10.09 -12.87 21.55
N LEU A 45 9.81 -14.11 21.94
CA LEU A 45 10.49 -15.29 21.40
C LEU A 45 10.23 -15.48 19.90
N LYS A 46 8.98 -15.30 19.44
CA LYS A 46 8.64 -15.38 18.01
C LYS A 46 9.49 -14.44 17.15
N GLN A 47 9.71 -13.20 17.59
CA GLN A 47 10.55 -12.24 16.85
C GLN A 47 12.02 -12.66 16.78
N LYS A 48 12.54 -13.37 17.79
CA LYS A 48 13.91 -13.89 17.79
C LYS A 48 14.10 -15.13 16.90
N ILE A 49 13.02 -15.84 16.61
CA ILE A 49 13.04 -17.10 15.84
C ILE A 49 12.66 -16.87 14.37
N ILE A 50 11.78 -15.91 14.07
CA ILE A 50 11.34 -15.62 12.70
C ILE A 50 12.47 -14.90 11.93
N LYS A 51 12.97 -15.56 10.87
CA LYS A 51 13.90 -14.93 9.91
C LYS A 51 13.23 -13.73 9.26
N LYS A 52 13.95 -12.61 9.18
CA LYS A 52 13.48 -11.43 8.44
C LYS A 52 13.21 -11.84 6.98
N PRO A 53 12.14 -11.31 6.36
CA PRO A 53 11.89 -11.57 4.94
C PRO A 53 13.11 -11.12 4.14
N SER A 54 13.53 -11.95 3.18
CA SER A 54 14.57 -11.58 2.23
C SER A 54 13.94 -10.95 0.99
N PRO A 55 14.56 -9.91 0.40
CA PRO A 55 14.10 -9.36 -0.87
C PRO A 55 14.24 -10.40 -2.01
N PRO A 56 13.50 -10.25 -3.12
CA PRO A 56 12.50 -9.22 -3.41
C PRO A 56 11.22 -9.37 -2.57
N TYR A 57 10.74 -8.25 -2.02
CA TYR A 57 9.51 -8.21 -1.23
C TYR A 57 8.26 -8.24 -2.11
N GLN A 58 7.18 -8.84 -1.59
CA GLN A 58 5.85 -8.80 -2.21
C GLN A 58 5.04 -7.56 -1.78
N HIS A 59 5.67 -6.63 -1.07
CA HIS A 59 5.10 -5.35 -0.66
C HIS A 59 6.02 -4.22 -1.09
N VAL A 60 5.48 -3.01 -1.10
CA VAL A 60 6.24 -1.79 -1.41
C VAL A 60 6.91 -1.26 -0.15
N CYS A 61 8.22 -1.08 -0.19
CA CYS A 61 9.01 -0.39 0.83
C CYS A 61 8.42 0.99 1.12
N GLN A 62 8.32 1.34 2.39
CA GLN A 62 7.76 2.61 2.82
C GLN A 62 8.85 3.69 2.93
N VAL A 63 8.42 4.95 2.87
CA VAL A 63 9.32 6.10 3.05
C VAL A 63 10.04 5.97 4.41
N GLY A 64 11.36 6.14 4.39
CA GLY A 64 12.23 5.94 5.54
C GLY A 64 13.12 4.70 5.41
N ASP A 65 12.78 3.75 4.54
CA ASP A 65 13.68 2.66 4.18
C ASP A 65 14.92 3.23 3.45
N PRO A 66 16.15 2.98 3.94
CA PRO A 66 17.38 3.50 3.33
C PRO A 66 17.59 3.04 1.88
N ILE A 67 16.97 1.94 1.47
CA ILE A 67 17.08 1.47 0.09
C ILE A 67 16.50 2.48 -0.92
N LEU A 68 15.45 3.22 -0.52
CA LEU A 68 14.80 4.22 -1.37
C LEU A 68 15.62 5.51 -1.51
N ARG A 69 16.65 5.69 -0.67
CA ARG A 69 17.58 6.83 -0.69
C ARG A 69 18.94 6.48 -1.29
N SER A 70 19.26 5.19 -1.40
CA SER A 70 20.50 4.71 -1.99
C SER A 70 20.43 4.72 -3.52
N LYS A 71 21.55 5.04 -4.18
CA LYS A 71 21.68 4.87 -5.64
C LYS A 71 21.70 3.38 -5.98
N ALA A 72 20.79 2.96 -6.86
CA ALA A 72 20.74 1.57 -7.31
C ALA A 72 21.93 1.22 -8.21
N SER A 73 22.45 -0.01 -8.06
CA SER A 73 23.56 -0.52 -8.86
C SER A 73 23.09 -0.95 -10.25
N PRO A 74 23.91 -0.75 -11.29
CA PRO A 74 23.60 -1.28 -12.61
C PRO A 74 23.62 -2.81 -12.59
N VAL A 75 22.76 -3.42 -13.40
CA VAL A 75 22.70 -4.86 -13.64
C VAL A 75 23.81 -5.25 -14.59
N ASN A 76 24.59 -6.29 -14.24
CA ASN A 76 25.59 -6.87 -15.13
C ASN A 76 24.92 -7.64 -16.28
N THR A 77 25.48 -7.57 -17.48
CA THR A 77 24.94 -8.26 -18.67
C THR A 77 24.91 -9.78 -18.49
N SER A 78 25.86 -10.35 -17.74
CA SER A 78 25.89 -11.78 -17.41
C SER A 78 24.70 -12.24 -16.56
N GLU A 79 24.09 -11.33 -15.80
CA GLU A 79 23.00 -11.64 -14.86
C GLU A 79 21.62 -11.49 -15.48
N LEU A 80 21.50 -10.95 -16.70
CA LEU A 80 20.22 -10.70 -17.37
C LEU A 80 19.37 -11.96 -17.53
N HIS A 81 20.02 -13.09 -17.84
CA HIS A 81 19.38 -14.40 -18.02
C HIS A 81 19.38 -15.25 -16.74
N SER A 82 19.79 -14.68 -15.61
CA SER A 82 19.83 -15.40 -14.35
C SER A 82 18.41 -15.70 -13.83
N PRO A 83 18.21 -16.84 -13.13
CA PRO A 83 16.92 -17.14 -12.50
C PRO A 83 16.53 -16.09 -11.44
N GLN A 84 17.52 -15.42 -10.83
CA GLN A 84 17.32 -14.33 -9.88
C GLN A 84 16.68 -13.11 -10.56
N MET A 85 17.15 -12.74 -11.75
CA MET A 85 16.57 -11.64 -12.54
C MET A 85 15.13 -11.96 -12.96
N ALA A 86 14.87 -13.18 -13.43
CA ALA A 86 13.52 -13.62 -13.76
C ALA A 86 12.57 -13.55 -12.55
N LYS A 87 13.04 -13.95 -11.36
CA LYS A 87 12.27 -13.84 -10.11
C LYS A 87 12.00 -12.38 -9.73
N LEU A 88 12.99 -11.50 -9.88
CA LEU A 88 12.84 -10.07 -9.64
C LEU A 88 11.75 -9.46 -10.53
N ILE A 89 11.85 -9.68 -11.83
CA ILE A 89 10.90 -9.16 -12.83
C ILE A 89 9.48 -9.66 -12.54
N ARG A 90 9.31 -10.96 -12.28
CA ARG A 90 8.00 -11.53 -11.93
C ARG A 90 7.41 -10.87 -10.69
N THR A 91 8.24 -10.64 -9.66
CA THR A 91 7.79 -10.00 -8.42
C THR A 91 7.41 -8.54 -8.66
N LEU A 92 8.18 -7.79 -9.45
CA LEU A 92 7.85 -6.41 -9.82
C LEU A 92 6.50 -6.31 -10.51
N VAL A 93 6.29 -7.12 -11.55
CA VAL A 93 5.04 -7.11 -12.33
C VAL A 93 3.85 -7.51 -11.47
N MET A 94 4.03 -8.52 -10.61
CA MET A 94 2.99 -8.96 -9.68
C MET A 94 2.59 -7.83 -8.72
N VAL A 95 3.54 -7.21 -8.03
CA VAL A 95 3.27 -6.13 -7.06
C VAL A 95 2.68 -4.90 -7.76
N MET A 96 3.18 -4.54 -8.94
CA MET A 96 2.69 -3.42 -9.72
C MET A 96 1.20 -3.57 -10.06
N ARG A 97 0.81 -4.75 -10.56
CA ARG A 97 -0.59 -5.07 -10.89
C ARG A 97 -1.47 -5.17 -9.65
N GLU A 98 -0.98 -5.80 -8.57
CA GLU A 98 -1.72 -5.90 -7.30
C GLU A 98 -2.02 -4.52 -6.70
N LYS A 99 -1.11 -3.56 -6.84
CA LYS A 99 -1.29 -2.18 -6.37
C LYS A 99 -1.98 -1.26 -7.37
N ASN A 100 -2.38 -1.76 -8.55
CA ASN A 100 -2.96 -0.98 -9.63
C ASN A 100 -2.13 0.27 -9.99
N CYS A 101 -0.81 0.17 -9.98
CA CYS A 101 0.09 1.26 -10.36
C CYS A 101 0.65 1.07 -11.77
N ILE A 102 1.01 2.18 -12.42
CA ILE A 102 1.50 2.19 -13.81
C ILE A 102 2.97 1.74 -13.90
N GLY A 103 3.73 1.90 -12.83
CA GLY A 103 5.13 1.52 -12.80
C GLY A 103 5.63 1.22 -11.40
N LEU A 104 6.71 0.43 -11.34
CA LEU A 104 7.38 0.03 -10.10
C LEU A 104 8.87 -0.23 -10.35
N SER A 105 9.71 0.17 -9.41
CA SER A 105 11.16 -0.01 -9.46
C SER A 105 11.66 -1.09 -8.50
N ALA A 106 12.77 -1.75 -8.82
CA ALA A 106 13.38 -2.78 -7.96
C ALA A 106 13.70 -2.29 -6.52
N PRO A 107 14.18 -1.05 -6.29
CA PRO A 107 14.40 -0.55 -4.93
C PRO A 107 13.13 -0.51 -4.08
N GLN A 108 11.97 -0.27 -4.69
CA GLN A 108 10.67 -0.26 -3.99
C GLN A 108 10.24 -1.63 -3.47
N ILE A 109 10.88 -2.71 -3.90
CA ILE A 109 10.66 -4.07 -3.38
C ILE A 109 11.93 -4.62 -2.69
N GLY A 110 12.82 -3.74 -2.23
CA GLY A 110 13.98 -4.14 -1.44
C GLY A 110 15.19 -4.61 -2.24
N VAL A 111 15.23 -4.40 -3.56
CA VAL A 111 16.36 -4.82 -4.41
C VAL A 111 17.09 -3.60 -5.00
N PRO A 112 18.37 -3.36 -4.66
CA PRO A 112 19.09 -2.15 -5.05
C PRO A 112 19.67 -2.22 -6.48
N LEU A 113 18.85 -2.60 -7.47
CA LEU A 113 19.24 -2.73 -8.88
C LEU A 113 18.49 -1.74 -9.77
N GLN A 114 19.11 -1.33 -10.87
CA GLN A 114 18.52 -0.43 -11.88
C GLN A 114 17.56 -1.18 -12.80
N VAL A 115 16.41 -1.57 -12.27
CA VAL A 115 15.33 -2.24 -13.01
C VAL A 115 14.00 -1.56 -12.72
N ILE A 116 13.25 -1.24 -13.77
CA ILE A 116 11.92 -0.61 -13.68
C ILE A 116 10.96 -1.36 -14.60
N ALA A 117 9.77 -1.66 -14.10
CA ALA A 117 8.66 -2.18 -14.90
C ALA A 117 7.60 -1.10 -15.04
N MET A 118 7.03 -0.97 -16.24
CA MET A 118 5.93 -0.05 -16.52
C MET A 118 4.88 -0.71 -17.42
N GLU A 119 3.61 -0.48 -17.13
CA GLU A 119 2.47 -0.96 -17.92
C GLU A 119 1.31 0.03 -17.77
N PHE A 120 0.72 0.46 -18.88
CA PHE A 120 -0.45 1.33 -18.85
C PHE A 120 -1.54 0.75 -19.75
N THR A 121 -2.44 -0.01 -19.15
CA THR A 121 -3.49 -0.73 -19.87
C THR A 121 -4.67 0.18 -20.22
N GLU A 122 -5.44 -0.24 -21.22
CA GLU A 122 -6.70 0.41 -21.59
C GLU A 122 -7.68 0.52 -20.39
N GLN A 123 -7.66 -0.44 -19.47
CA GLN A 123 -8.49 -0.43 -18.26
C GLN A 123 -8.17 0.77 -17.36
N ILE A 124 -6.88 1.06 -17.13
CA ILE A 124 -6.44 2.21 -16.34
C ILE A 124 -6.70 3.51 -17.10
N PHE A 125 -6.50 3.51 -18.43
CA PHE A 125 -6.83 4.64 -19.29
C PHE A 125 -8.32 5.01 -19.17
N GLN A 126 -9.22 4.01 -19.23
CA GLN A 126 -10.66 4.21 -19.15
C GLN A 126 -11.14 4.71 -17.78
N THR A 127 -10.37 4.49 -16.71
CA THR A 127 -10.69 4.98 -15.36
C THR A 127 -10.56 6.51 -15.25
N ASN A 128 -9.77 7.14 -16.12
CA ASN A 128 -9.59 8.60 -16.16
C ASN A 128 -10.72 9.28 -16.97
N ARG A 129 -11.08 10.52 -16.64
CA ARG A 129 -12.06 11.29 -17.43
C ARG A 129 -11.48 11.68 -18.80
N PRO A 130 -12.27 11.73 -19.89
CA PRO A 130 -11.76 12.08 -21.23
C PRO A 130 -11.00 13.41 -21.29
N SER A 131 -11.49 14.45 -20.60
CA SER A 131 -10.80 15.75 -20.51
C SER A 131 -9.41 15.63 -19.89
N MET A 132 -9.27 14.82 -18.84
CA MET A 132 -7.97 14.57 -18.19
C MET A 132 -7.02 13.78 -19.09
N ARG A 133 -7.54 12.84 -19.88
CA ARG A 133 -6.73 12.06 -20.83
C ARG A 133 -6.12 12.94 -21.91
N GLN A 134 -6.89 13.90 -22.42
CA GLN A 134 -6.43 14.87 -23.42
C GLN A 134 -5.40 15.83 -22.84
N ILE A 135 -5.69 16.43 -21.68
CA ILE A 135 -4.78 17.40 -21.02
C ILE A 135 -3.42 16.76 -20.68
N LYS A 136 -3.43 15.49 -20.27
CA LYS A 136 -2.22 14.74 -19.88
C LYS A 136 -1.59 13.95 -21.03
N GLU A 137 -2.15 14.04 -22.23
CA GLU A 137 -1.69 13.29 -23.42
C GLU A 137 -1.49 11.78 -23.14
N MET A 138 -2.45 11.20 -22.42
CA MET A 138 -2.34 9.81 -21.96
C MET A 138 -2.52 8.85 -23.12
N ASN A 139 -1.54 7.97 -23.35
CA ASN A 139 -1.63 6.90 -24.35
C ASN A 139 -1.27 5.55 -23.72
N PRO A 140 -2.15 4.53 -23.80
CA PRO A 140 -1.89 3.21 -23.24
C PRO A 140 -0.66 2.56 -23.91
N PHE A 141 0.08 1.76 -23.14
CA PHE A 141 1.22 1.00 -23.61
C PHE A 141 1.31 -0.36 -22.90
N SER A 142 1.78 -1.37 -23.64
CA SER A 142 2.00 -2.72 -23.13
C SER A 142 3.14 -2.76 -22.10
N LEU A 143 3.21 -3.84 -21.32
CA LEU A 143 4.26 -4.05 -20.33
C LEU A 143 5.67 -3.88 -20.94
N LYS A 144 6.43 -2.94 -20.38
CA LYS A 144 7.84 -2.68 -20.70
C LYS A 144 8.69 -2.83 -19.46
N ILE A 145 9.84 -3.49 -19.61
CA ILE A 145 10.84 -3.66 -18.56
C ILE A 145 12.10 -2.96 -19.03
N PHE A 146 12.59 -2.02 -18.23
CA PHE A 146 13.81 -1.26 -18.48
C PHE A 146 14.89 -1.71 -17.51
N ILE A 147 16.04 -2.06 -18.06
CA ILE A 147 17.22 -2.46 -17.30
C ILE A 147 18.34 -1.46 -17.63
N ASN A 148 18.98 -0.94 -16.59
CA ASN A 148 19.97 0.14 -16.69
C ASN A 148 19.49 1.35 -17.51
N PRO A 149 18.24 1.85 -17.30
CA PRO A 149 17.74 2.99 -18.06
C PRO A 149 18.59 4.24 -17.80
N ARG A 150 18.76 5.05 -18.85
CA ARG A 150 19.29 6.41 -18.76
C ARG A 150 18.27 7.35 -19.38
N SER A 151 18.01 8.46 -18.70
CA SER A 151 17.27 9.57 -19.28
C SER A 151 18.25 10.43 -20.06
N GLU A 152 17.95 10.69 -21.32
CA GLU A 152 18.56 11.78 -22.07
C GLU A 152 17.60 12.98 -21.91
N GLU A 153 18.13 14.12 -21.46
CA GLU A 153 17.37 15.37 -21.45
C GLU A 153 17.41 15.95 -22.87
N HIS A 154 16.23 16.29 -23.40
CA HIS A 154 16.05 17.02 -24.65
C HIS A 154 15.61 18.45 -24.38
#